data_AF-A0AAD4D764-F1
#
_entry.id   AF-A0AAD4D764-F1
#
_cell.length_a   1.000
_cell.length_b   1.000
_cell.length_c   1.000
_cell.angle_alpha   90.00
_cell.angle_beta   90.00
_cell.angle_gamma   90.00
#
_symmetry.space_group_name_H-M   'P 1'
#
loop_
_entity.id
_entity.type
_entity.pdbx_description
1 polymer ?
#
loop_
_entity_poly.entity_id
_entity_poly.type
_entity_poly.pdbx_seq_one_letter_code
_entity_poly.pdbx_strand_id
1 'polypeptide(L)'
;MFQQNENTKDQLQERPVPIYNHPRFSALLSPGAAITTPRPAKKPSLLTDFEYETMWDPQPDTLRLGVLLPLNAIDHYLEASTIRKTLSAIRMAVDDINRLGIIPGGNVTLVLRDSQNPDLFTPSGGAAAISGAGSLISAKVSGVIGDIRSDLTQYEALMTSSVKISQCSFASINTILSDYTMYPWFFRTIPTTIVILDAALKTILELGWRRITLIYDVDIIGLAEQPEDPTFQFIKDTIDETQSRIQLLISVGRMQTRILREMSYPGAGDPVLNRNEALAYSCAMMIANVYADLIKQTIGEHATLNDPYLREVLDGDHTDDVHVATFYREKPYVGPSGKILLDEMGDRQNGAYQAFSLQDGTSVPFALIFGSNYTKLKPAPFKSNHKRLPLDTPPGATRTFIIPIGITLLAGSLTFKNYMIYRIFNSITVTNRIFHTGRLLKFLVVAVILTAISPIVEVLFYPPIPNTINASHEQWIRCRDPNGRHWRFLAAAVVPIFLVVFGVFLAFKTRNVMFLWNEAREISLVI
;
A
#
# COMPACT_ATOMS: atom_id res chain seq x y z
N MET A 1 -27.74 -6.33 -54.49
CA MET A 1 -26.34 -5.96 -54.76
C MET A 1 -26.35 -4.46 -55.04
N PHE A 2 -25.85 -3.65 -54.10
CA PHE A 2 -25.85 -2.18 -54.01
C PHE A 2 -26.91 -1.35 -54.76
N GLN A 3 -27.76 -0.65 -53.99
CA GLN A 3 -28.16 0.72 -54.34
C GLN A 3 -28.58 1.52 -53.10
N GLN A 4 -27.99 2.72 -52.97
CA GLN A 4 -28.39 3.81 -52.09
C GLN A 4 -29.80 4.29 -52.44
N ASN A 5 -30.51 4.85 -51.45
CA ASN A 5 -31.44 5.95 -51.72
C ASN A 5 -31.47 6.93 -50.55
N GLU A 6 -31.22 8.19 -50.88
CA GLU A 6 -31.33 9.38 -50.05
C GLU A 6 -32.80 9.80 -49.85
N ASN A 7 -32.99 10.70 -48.87
CA ASN A 7 -34.11 11.62 -48.68
C ASN A 7 -35.39 11.08 -48.01
N THR A 8 -35.52 11.35 -46.71
CA THR A 8 -36.55 12.31 -46.27
C THR A 8 -36.17 12.94 -44.93
N LYS A 9 -35.92 14.26 -44.94
CA LYS A 9 -35.92 15.14 -43.77
C LYS A 9 -37.37 15.43 -43.37
N ASP A 10 -37.52 15.85 -42.11
CA ASP A 10 -38.66 16.53 -41.47
C ASP A 10 -39.67 15.67 -40.70
N GLN A 11 -40.03 16.21 -39.53
CA GLN A 11 -41.11 15.84 -38.59
C GLN A 11 -40.67 15.04 -37.33
N LEU A 12 -39.90 15.68 -36.44
CA LEU A 12 -39.96 15.39 -35.00
C LEU A 12 -40.47 16.63 -34.28
N GLN A 13 -41.79 16.67 -34.10
CA GLN A 13 -42.52 17.64 -33.29
C GLN A 13 -42.19 17.45 -31.81
N GLU A 14 -41.61 18.47 -31.19
CA GLU A 14 -41.44 18.59 -29.73
C GLU A 14 -42.82 18.57 -29.04
N ARG A 15 -43.03 17.62 -28.13
CA ARG A 15 -44.18 17.63 -27.22
C ARG A 15 -43.76 18.31 -25.91
N PRO A 16 -44.44 19.38 -25.45
CA PRO A 16 -44.13 20.01 -24.18
C PRO A 16 -44.62 19.15 -23.01
N VAL A 17 -43.76 18.96 -22.01
CA VAL A 17 -44.06 18.30 -20.74
C VAL A 17 -44.91 19.26 -19.88
N PRO A 18 -46.05 18.83 -19.29
CA PRO A 18 -46.91 19.71 -18.52
C PRO A 18 -46.29 20.06 -17.15
N ILE A 19 -46.16 21.36 -16.89
CA ILE A 19 -45.78 21.92 -15.59
C ILE A 19 -47.00 21.85 -14.66
N TYR A 20 -46.94 21.01 -13.63
CA TYR A 20 -47.93 21.02 -12.54
C TYR A 20 -47.63 22.19 -11.59
N ASN A 21 -48.48 23.23 -11.65
CA ASN A 21 -48.50 24.34 -10.71
C ASN A 21 -49.11 23.88 -9.37
N HIS A 22 -48.29 23.76 -8.32
CA HIS A 22 -48.77 23.78 -6.94
C HIS A 22 -48.69 25.21 -6.37
N PRO A 23 -49.79 25.78 -5.86
CA PRO A 23 -49.77 27.10 -5.25
C PRO A 23 -49.45 26.96 -3.75
N ARG A 24 -48.26 27.42 -3.35
CA ARG A 24 -47.87 27.97 -2.02
C ARG A 24 -46.34 27.88 -1.83
N PHE A 25 -45.59 28.63 -2.63
CA PHE A 25 -44.21 29.01 -2.33
C PHE A 25 -44.13 30.53 -2.41
N SER A 26 -44.76 31.19 -1.45
CA SER A 26 -44.66 32.64 -1.26
C SER A 26 -44.84 32.94 0.21
N ALA A 27 -43.84 32.56 1.00
CA ALA A 27 -43.67 33.03 2.36
C ALA A 27 -42.16 33.06 2.69
N LEU A 28 -41.61 34.27 2.68
CA LEU A 28 -40.38 34.70 3.37
C LEU A 28 -39.11 33.87 3.14
N LEU A 29 -38.43 34.13 2.03
CA LEU A 29 -36.97 33.96 1.95
C LEU A 29 -36.31 35.32 2.17
N SER A 30 -35.74 35.52 3.35
CA SER A 30 -34.72 36.55 3.54
C SER A 30 -33.48 36.16 2.72
N PRO A 31 -32.86 37.08 1.97
CA PRO A 31 -31.59 36.79 1.33
C PRO A 31 -30.55 36.49 2.41
N GLY A 32 -29.94 35.30 2.38
CA GLY A 32 -28.89 34.88 3.32
C GLY A 32 -29.22 33.72 4.26
N ALA A 33 -30.47 33.24 4.33
CA ALA A 33 -30.81 32.09 5.16
C ALA A 33 -30.28 30.77 4.58
N ALA A 34 -29.69 29.92 5.43
CA ALA A 34 -29.26 28.58 5.03
C ALA A 34 -30.45 27.74 4.55
N ILE A 35 -30.30 27.10 3.39
CA ILE A 35 -31.35 26.29 2.81
C ILE A 35 -31.25 24.89 3.37
N THR A 36 -32.25 24.48 4.16
CA THR A 36 -32.36 23.13 4.67
C THR A 36 -32.88 22.21 3.58
N THR A 37 -32.05 21.26 3.13
CA THR A 37 -32.54 20.16 2.30
C THR A 37 -33.54 19.32 3.09
N PRO A 38 -34.59 18.76 2.45
CA PRO A 38 -35.55 17.93 3.14
C PRO A 38 -34.85 16.75 3.81
N ARG A 39 -35.16 16.51 5.09
CA ARG A 39 -34.65 15.35 5.83
C ARG A 39 -35.11 14.06 5.13
N PRO A 40 -34.25 13.03 4.97
CA PRO A 40 -34.63 11.78 4.33
C PRO A 40 -35.74 11.12 5.12
N ALA A 41 -36.79 10.63 4.45
CA ALA A 41 -37.96 10.03 5.11
C ALA A 41 -37.60 8.82 5.99
N LYS A 42 -36.51 8.11 5.64
CA LYS A 42 -35.94 7.03 6.43
C LYS A 42 -34.61 7.51 7.03
N LYS A 43 -34.48 7.43 8.36
CA LYS A 43 -33.23 7.72 9.07
C LYS A 43 -32.10 6.80 8.57
N PRO A 44 -30.89 7.33 8.30
CA PRO A 44 -29.73 6.50 8.01
C PRO A 44 -29.43 5.48 9.12
N SER A 45 -29.09 4.25 8.73
CA SER A 45 -28.97 3.11 9.65
C SER A 45 -27.89 3.30 10.72
N LEU A 46 -26.82 4.01 10.40
CA LEU A 46 -25.72 4.27 11.32
C LEU A 46 -25.94 5.48 12.23
N LEU A 47 -27.09 6.17 12.16
CA LEU A 47 -27.41 7.28 13.06
C LEU A 47 -28.32 6.86 14.22
N THR A 48 -28.00 7.38 15.41
CA THR A 48 -28.93 7.37 16.55
C THR A 48 -30.07 8.35 16.32
N ASP A 49 -31.18 8.18 17.04
CA ASP A 49 -32.29 9.14 16.98
C ASP A 49 -31.82 10.54 17.40
N PHE A 50 -30.98 10.63 18.44
CA PHE A 50 -30.41 11.90 18.87
C PHE A 50 -29.62 12.61 17.76
N GLU A 51 -28.72 11.90 17.08
CA GLU A 51 -27.89 12.49 16.00
C GLU A 51 -28.76 12.95 14.82
N TYR A 52 -29.72 12.12 14.43
CA TYR A 52 -30.63 12.45 13.33
C TYR A 52 -31.54 13.64 13.65
N GLU A 53 -32.01 13.76 14.89
CA GLU A 53 -32.88 14.87 15.30
C GLU A 53 -32.12 16.18 15.54
N THR A 54 -30.88 16.13 16.03
CA THR A 54 -30.16 17.35 16.50
C THR A 54 -29.05 17.84 15.57
N MET A 55 -28.56 17.00 14.66
CA MET A 55 -27.40 17.30 13.81
C MET A 55 -27.72 17.22 12.31
N TRP A 56 -28.98 16.99 11.93
CA TRP A 56 -29.36 17.04 10.50
C TRP A 56 -29.61 18.47 10.02
N ASP A 57 -30.27 19.27 10.84
CA ASP A 57 -30.67 20.62 10.49
C ASP A 57 -29.66 21.65 11.04
N PRO A 58 -29.27 22.65 10.22
CA PRO A 58 -28.34 23.69 10.65
C PRO A 58 -28.94 24.51 11.79
N GLN A 59 -28.17 24.70 12.86
CA GLN A 59 -28.58 25.54 13.98
C GLN A 59 -28.22 27.02 13.71
N PRO A 60 -29.14 27.97 13.99
CA PRO A 60 -28.87 29.40 13.81
C PRO A 60 -27.80 29.89 14.79
N ASP A 61 -27.13 30.99 14.46
CA ASP A 61 -26.15 31.66 15.33
C ASP A 61 -25.00 30.74 15.82
N THR A 62 -24.65 29.73 15.02
CA THR A 62 -23.56 28.79 15.31
C THR A 62 -22.66 28.57 14.10
N LEU A 63 -21.38 28.32 14.37
CA LEU A 63 -20.41 27.92 13.35
C LEU A 63 -20.68 26.47 12.98
N ARG A 64 -21.07 26.22 11.73
CA ARG A 64 -21.57 24.92 11.30
C ARG A 64 -20.44 24.11 10.69
N LEU A 65 -20.07 22.99 11.30
CA LEU A 65 -19.16 22.02 10.68
C LEU A 65 -19.98 20.91 10.00
N GLY A 66 -19.79 20.78 8.69
CA GLY A 66 -20.36 19.70 7.92
C GLY A 66 -19.62 18.39 8.16
N VAL A 67 -20.35 17.29 8.29
CA VAL A 67 -19.78 15.95 8.38
C VAL A 67 -20.42 15.11 7.29
N LEU A 68 -19.59 14.52 6.44
CA LEU A 68 -20.05 13.74 5.30
C LEU A 68 -19.44 12.34 5.38
N LEU A 69 -20.29 11.35 5.59
CA LEU A 69 -19.90 9.96 5.85
C LEU A 69 -20.91 9.00 5.20
N PRO A 70 -20.54 7.74 4.92
CA PRO A 70 -21.44 6.76 4.33
C PRO A 70 -22.36 6.15 5.41
N LEU A 71 -23.35 6.94 5.86
CA LEU A 71 -24.22 6.65 7.01
C LEU A 71 -25.22 5.50 6.77
N ASN A 72 -25.30 5.01 5.53
CA ASN A 72 -26.10 3.86 5.12
C ASN A 72 -25.26 2.69 4.55
N ALA A 73 -23.99 2.55 4.92
CA ALA A 73 -23.20 1.37 4.53
C ALA A 73 -23.76 0.07 5.16
N ILE A 74 -24.61 -0.66 4.43
CA ILE A 74 -25.35 -1.83 4.96
C ILE A 74 -24.47 -3.09 5.08
N ASP A 75 -23.41 -3.23 4.28
CA ASP A 75 -22.77 -4.55 4.07
C ASP A 75 -21.32 -4.72 4.59
N HIS A 76 -20.70 -3.69 5.19
CA HIS A 76 -19.32 -3.76 5.67
C HIS A 76 -19.18 -3.43 7.15
N TYR A 77 -19.18 -4.47 8.00
CA TYR A 77 -19.02 -4.37 9.47
C TYR A 77 -17.85 -3.46 9.91
N LEU A 78 -16.74 -3.47 9.15
CA LEU A 78 -15.56 -2.65 9.44
C LEU A 78 -15.76 -1.15 9.13
N GLU A 79 -16.45 -0.82 8.04
CA GLU A 79 -16.74 0.58 7.68
C GLU A 79 -17.76 1.17 8.66
N ALA A 80 -18.85 0.45 8.92
CA ALA A 80 -19.87 0.85 9.90
C ALA A 80 -19.28 1.14 11.29
N SER A 81 -18.40 0.25 11.77
CA SER A 81 -17.67 0.44 13.04
C SER A 81 -16.80 1.70 13.00
N THR A 82 -16.03 1.89 11.92
CA THR A 82 -15.16 3.07 11.75
C THR A 82 -15.96 4.36 11.75
N ILE A 83 -17.12 4.39 11.08
CA ILE A 83 -18.00 5.57 10.99
C ILE A 83 -18.55 5.91 12.37
N ARG A 84 -19.12 4.95 13.10
CA ARG A 84 -19.64 5.19 14.46
C ARG A 84 -18.55 5.70 15.40
N LYS A 85 -17.37 5.09 15.37
CA LYS A 85 -16.21 5.47 16.19
C LYS A 85 -15.61 6.82 15.80
N THR A 86 -15.74 7.28 14.56
CA THR A 86 -15.18 8.58 14.13
C THR A 86 -16.19 9.71 14.24
N LEU A 87 -17.47 9.45 13.94
CA LEU A 87 -18.57 10.40 14.13
C LEU A 87 -18.69 10.83 15.58
N SER A 88 -18.65 9.89 16.51
CA SER A 88 -18.67 10.27 17.92
C SER A 88 -17.46 11.19 18.22
N ALA A 89 -16.28 11.03 17.59
CA ALA A 89 -15.01 11.67 17.97
C ALA A 89 -15.01 13.11 17.49
N ILE A 90 -15.66 13.33 16.34
CA ILE A 90 -16.05 14.64 15.86
C ILE A 90 -17.00 15.30 16.85
N ARG A 91 -18.04 14.61 17.36
CA ARG A 91 -18.93 15.17 18.39
C ARG A 91 -18.17 15.58 19.66
N MET A 92 -17.28 14.72 20.14
CA MET A 92 -16.44 15.02 21.29
C MET A 92 -15.52 16.23 21.03
N ALA A 93 -14.99 16.39 19.82
CA ALA A 93 -14.22 17.56 19.44
C ALA A 93 -15.06 18.84 19.50
N VAL A 94 -16.30 18.81 18.99
CA VAL A 94 -17.22 19.96 19.05
C VAL A 94 -17.61 20.29 20.49
N ASP A 95 -17.88 19.28 21.32
CA ASP A 95 -18.14 19.47 22.74
C ASP A 95 -16.94 20.10 23.45
N ASP A 96 -15.72 19.67 23.14
CA ASP A 96 -14.48 20.27 23.66
C ASP A 96 -14.28 21.71 23.18
N ILE A 97 -14.51 21.99 21.89
CA ILE A 97 -14.45 23.33 21.30
C ILE A 97 -15.38 24.30 22.05
N ASN A 98 -16.63 23.88 22.26
CA ASN A 98 -17.64 24.68 22.93
C ASN A 98 -17.34 24.83 24.43
N ARG A 99 -16.94 23.75 25.10
CA ARG A 99 -16.59 23.75 26.52
C ARG A 99 -15.39 24.64 26.83
N LEU A 100 -14.40 24.66 25.94
CA LEU A 100 -13.19 25.47 26.07
C LEU A 100 -13.38 26.90 25.55
N GLY A 101 -14.50 27.22 24.90
CA GLY A 101 -14.75 28.53 24.31
C GLY A 101 -13.72 28.88 23.23
N ILE A 102 -13.33 27.91 22.39
CA ILE A 102 -12.29 28.12 21.37
C ILE A 102 -12.72 29.20 20.38
N ILE A 103 -13.99 29.16 19.94
CA ILE A 103 -14.60 30.20 19.11
C ILE A 103 -15.09 31.33 20.04
N PRO A 104 -14.51 32.53 19.98
CA PRO A 104 -14.97 33.64 20.82
C PRO A 104 -16.40 34.04 20.43
N GLY A 105 -17.28 34.15 21.42
CA GLY A 105 -18.63 34.69 21.24
C GLY A 105 -19.64 33.78 20.51
N GLY A 106 -19.26 32.57 20.11
CA GLY A 106 -20.13 31.66 19.36
C GLY A 106 -19.88 30.19 19.68
N ASN A 107 -20.87 29.35 19.38
CA ASN A 107 -20.77 27.89 19.52
C ASN A 107 -20.62 27.23 18.15
N VAL A 108 -20.07 26.01 18.15
CA VAL A 108 -19.93 25.14 16.99
C VAL A 108 -21.00 24.05 17.03
N THR A 109 -21.60 23.76 15.88
CA THR A 109 -22.58 22.68 15.71
C THR A 109 -22.21 21.79 14.52
N LEU A 110 -22.83 20.61 14.45
CA LEU A 110 -22.61 19.65 13.38
C LEU A 110 -23.81 19.59 12.43
N VAL A 111 -23.51 19.46 11.13
CA VAL A 111 -24.50 19.18 10.08
C VAL A 111 -24.11 17.89 9.37
N LEU A 112 -24.85 16.81 9.57
CA LEU A 112 -24.53 15.49 9.03
C LEU A 112 -25.18 15.27 7.66
N ARG A 113 -24.43 14.75 6.69
CA ARG A 113 -24.98 14.26 5.41
C ARG A 113 -24.45 12.88 5.07
N ASP A 114 -25.31 12.12 4.41
CA ASP A 114 -25.01 10.78 3.95
C ASP A 114 -24.37 10.83 2.56
N SER A 115 -23.18 10.26 2.43
CA SER A 115 -22.46 10.14 1.17
C SER A 115 -22.77 8.85 0.41
N GLN A 116 -23.63 7.98 0.97
CA GLN A 116 -24.01 6.71 0.36
C GLN A 116 -25.52 6.50 0.36
N ASN A 117 -26.11 6.18 -0.80
CA ASN A 117 -27.53 5.86 -0.89
C ASN A 117 -27.74 4.33 -0.74
N PRO A 118 -28.59 3.86 0.19
CA PRO A 118 -28.88 2.43 0.37
C PRO A 118 -29.66 1.77 -0.78
N ASP A 119 -30.36 2.55 -1.63
CA ASP A 119 -31.32 2.00 -2.61
C ASP A 119 -30.78 1.87 -4.04
N LEU A 120 -29.50 2.18 -4.27
CA LEU A 120 -28.86 2.06 -5.57
C LEU A 120 -27.76 1.03 -5.51
N PHE A 121 -27.97 -0.12 -6.16
CA PHE A 121 -26.93 -1.08 -6.56
C PHE A 121 -25.94 -0.46 -7.57
N THR A 122 -25.51 0.78 -7.35
CA THR A 122 -24.47 1.42 -8.14
C THR A 122 -23.15 1.35 -7.38
N PRO A 123 -22.06 0.91 -8.03
CA PRO A 123 -20.71 1.05 -7.47
C PRO A 123 -20.27 2.52 -7.29
N SER A 124 -21.16 3.49 -7.52
CA SER A 124 -20.92 4.92 -7.41
C SER A 124 -21.78 5.54 -6.32
N GLY A 125 -21.28 5.55 -5.08
CA GLY A 125 -21.74 6.50 -4.05
C GLY A 125 -21.49 7.97 -4.45
N GLY A 126 -20.79 8.24 -5.56
CA GLY A 126 -20.46 9.58 -6.04
C GLY A 126 -21.66 10.53 -6.17
N ALA A 127 -22.82 10.08 -6.62
CA ALA A 127 -24.00 10.96 -6.69
C ALA A 127 -24.52 11.37 -5.30
N ALA A 128 -24.51 10.43 -4.34
CA ALA A 128 -24.88 10.70 -2.95
C ALA A 128 -23.84 11.61 -2.30
N ALA A 129 -22.54 11.35 -2.49
CA ALA A 129 -21.45 12.23 -2.06
C ALA A 129 -21.59 13.67 -2.62
N ILE A 130 -21.83 13.83 -3.93
CA ILE A 130 -22.03 15.14 -4.57
C ILE A 130 -23.27 15.85 -3.99
N SER A 131 -24.39 15.15 -3.87
CA SER A 131 -25.63 15.72 -3.32
C SER A 131 -25.52 16.08 -1.84
N GLY A 132 -24.83 15.25 -1.05
CA GLY A 132 -24.51 15.52 0.34
C GLY A 132 -23.61 16.75 0.47
N ALA A 133 -22.55 16.85 -0.34
CA ALA A 133 -21.65 18.00 -0.38
C ALA A 133 -22.41 19.27 -0.78
N GLY A 134 -23.20 19.22 -1.86
CA GLY A 134 -24.06 20.33 -2.29
C GLY A 134 -25.06 20.76 -1.22
N SER A 135 -25.58 19.81 -0.44
CA SER A 135 -26.44 20.12 0.69
C SER A 135 -25.71 20.79 1.84
N LEU A 136 -24.45 20.41 2.14
CA LEU A 136 -23.65 21.08 3.17
C LEU A 136 -23.31 22.51 2.76
N ILE A 137 -22.92 22.71 1.50
CA ILE A 137 -22.69 24.03 0.90
C ILE A 137 -23.95 24.90 1.05
N SER A 138 -25.11 24.37 0.69
CA SER A 138 -26.40 25.08 0.83
C SER A 138 -26.79 25.38 2.28
N ALA A 139 -26.30 24.58 3.23
CA ALA A 139 -26.48 24.78 4.66
C ALA A 139 -25.51 25.83 5.25
N LYS A 140 -24.65 26.43 4.41
CA LYS A 140 -23.62 27.42 4.79
C LYS A 140 -22.68 26.89 5.88
N VAL A 141 -22.12 25.69 5.67
CA VAL A 141 -21.12 25.14 6.58
C VAL A 141 -19.78 25.87 6.43
N SER A 142 -19.09 26.04 7.54
CA SER A 142 -17.78 26.68 7.65
C SER A 142 -16.61 25.73 7.33
N GLY A 143 -16.87 24.43 7.27
CA GLY A 143 -15.88 23.41 6.91
C GLY A 143 -16.52 22.05 6.79
N VAL A 144 -15.85 21.12 6.12
CA VAL A 144 -16.34 19.75 5.91
C VAL A 144 -15.36 18.73 6.49
N ILE A 145 -15.86 17.71 7.18
CA ILE A 145 -15.08 16.59 7.71
C ILE A 145 -15.59 15.29 7.09
N GLY A 146 -14.67 14.54 6.47
CA GLY A 146 -14.95 13.33 5.68
C GLY A 146 -14.54 13.48 4.21
N ASP A 147 -14.78 12.48 3.36
CA ASP A 147 -15.28 11.13 3.67
C ASP A 147 -14.18 10.17 4.19
N ILE A 148 -14.56 8.93 4.53
CA ILE A 148 -13.65 7.81 4.82
C ILE A 148 -13.17 7.08 3.56
N ARG A 149 -13.90 7.18 2.45
CA ARG A 149 -13.52 6.54 1.18
C ARG A 149 -12.89 7.56 0.23
N SER A 150 -11.77 7.16 -0.37
CA SER A 150 -10.99 8.05 -1.26
C SER A 150 -11.72 8.38 -2.57
N ASP A 151 -12.59 7.50 -3.07
CA ASP A 151 -13.41 7.73 -4.27
C ASP A 151 -14.50 8.78 -4.02
N LEU A 152 -15.21 8.69 -2.89
CA LEU A 152 -16.23 9.68 -2.51
C LEU A 152 -15.60 11.04 -2.19
N THR A 153 -14.50 11.03 -1.44
CA THR A 153 -13.75 12.24 -1.09
C THR A 153 -13.33 13.05 -2.32
N GLN A 154 -12.98 12.40 -3.44
CA GLN A 154 -12.60 13.12 -4.67
C GLN A 154 -13.73 13.99 -5.21
N TYR A 155 -14.96 13.48 -5.24
CA TYR A 155 -16.12 14.24 -5.72
C TYR A 155 -16.47 15.39 -4.79
N GLU A 156 -16.37 15.15 -3.48
CA GLU A 156 -16.68 16.13 -2.45
C GLU A 156 -15.65 17.26 -2.40
N ALA A 157 -14.35 16.90 -2.44
CA ALA A 157 -13.23 17.83 -2.41
C ALA A 157 -13.26 18.77 -3.61
N LEU A 158 -13.69 18.27 -4.77
CA LEU A 158 -13.91 19.10 -5.96
C LEU A 158 -15.01 20.14 -5.71
N MET A 159 -16.14 19.72 -5.14
CA MET A 159 -17.27 20.61 -4.82
C MET A 159 -16.88 21.65 -3.78
N THR A 160 -16.29 21.24 -2.65
CA THR A 160 -15.89 22.15 -1.57
C THR A 160 -14.80 23.12 -2.01
N SER A 161 -13.84 22.67 -2.83
CA SER A 161 -12.82 23.55 -3.40
C SER A 161 -13.39 24.59 -4.36
N SER A 162 -14.44 24.27 -5.12
CA SER A 162 -15.09 25.22 -6.04
C SER A 162 -15.75 26.40 -5.33
N VAL A 163 -16.16 26.21 -4.06
CA VAL A 163 -16.78 27.24 -3.21
C VAL A 163 -15.88 27.67 -2.06
N LYS A 164 -14.59 27.30 -2.10
CA LYS A 164 -13.59 27.69 -1.10
C LYS A 164 -13.97 27.33 0.34
N ILE A 165 -14.41 26.09 0.54
CA ILE A 165 -14.68 25.53 1.87
C ILE A 165 -13.61 24.48 2.17
N SER A 166 -12.89 24.65 3.28
CA SER A 166 -11.87 23.70 3.71
C SER A 166 -12.50 22.33 4.04
N GLN A 167 -12.04 21.27 3.35
CA GLN A 167 -12.46 19.89 3.60
C GLN A 167 -11.32 19.06 4.18
N CYS A 168 -11.58 18.40 5.31
CA CYS A 168 -10.63 17.51 5.97
C CYS A 168 -11.05 16.05 5.83
N SER A 169 -10.21 15.21 5.21
CA SER A 169 -10.35 13.76 5.36
C SER A 169 -9.43 13.20 6.46
N PHE A 170 -9.95 12.24 7.20
CA PHE A 170 -9.22 11.49 8.23
C PHE A 170 -9.02 10.02 7.87
N ALA A 171 -9.47 9.57 6.69
CA ALA A 171 -9.34 8.18 6.25
C ALA A 171 -8.91 7.97 4.77
N SER A 172 -9.01 9.00 3.93
CA SER A 172 -8.66 8.91 2.50
C SER A 172 -7.15 9.05 2.24
N ILE A 173 -6.50 7.92 1.94
CA ILE A 173 -5.03 7.81 1.77
C ILE A 173 -4.54 8.00 0.32
N ASN A 174 -5.45 7.98 -0.66
CA ASN A 174 -5.10 7.99 -2.08
C ASN A 174 -4.39 9.29 -2.48
N THR A 175 -3.29 9.19 -3.23
CA THR A 175 -2.46 10.33 -3.65
C THR A 175 -3.10 11.21 -4.72
N ILE A 176 -4.15 10.77 -5.41
CA ILE A 176 -4.88 11.61 -6.37
C ILE A 176 -5.43 12.89 -5.73
N LEU A 177 -5.79 12.82 -4.44
CA LEU A 177 -6.29 13.95 -3.65
C LEU A 177 -5.22 15.01 -3.32
N SER A 178 -3.94 14.73 -3.64
CA SER A 178 -2.82 15.66 -3.43
C SER A 178 -2.65 16.63 -4.61
N ASP A 179 -3.48 16.51 -5.65
CA ASP A 179 -3.50 17.48 -6.76
C ASP A 179 -4.11 18.81 -6.27
N TYR A 180 -3.23 19.71 -5.84
CA TYR A 180 -3.59 21.05 -5.36
C TYR A 180 -4.29 21.90 -6.44
N THR A 181 -4.14 21.59 -7.72
CA THR A 181 -4.83 22.33 -8.79
C THR A 181 -6.31 21.97 -8.85
N MET A 182 -6.65 20.72 -8.54
CA MET A 182 -8.04 20.24 -8.47
C MET A 182 -8.67 20.43 -7.08
N TYR A 183 -7.88 20.27 -6.03
CA TYR A 183 -8.35 20.25 -4.64
C TYR A 183 -7.65 21.27 -3.73
N PRO A 184 -7.60 22.57 -4.08
CA PRO A 184 -6.85 23.57 -3.30
C PRO A 184 -7.31 23.70 -1.85
N TRP A 185 -8.59 23.46 -1.55
CA TRP A 185 -9.16 23.56 -0.20
C TRP A 185 -9.22 22.22 0.55
N PHE A 186 -8.65 21.17 -0.04
CA PHE A 186 -8.58 19.87 0.59
C PHE A 186 -7.34 19.76 1.48
N PHE A 187 -7.51 19.11 2.63
CA PHE A 187 -6.39 18.67 3.43
C PHE A 187 -6.75 17.37 4.16
N ARG A 188 -5.75 16.70 4.72
CA ARG A 188 -6.01 15.48 5.48
C ARG A 188 -5.10 15.31 6.68
N THR A 189 -5.71 14.86 7.77
CA THR A 189 -4.99 14.49 9.00
C THR A 189 -4.41 13.08 8.92
N ILE A 190 -4.91 12.27 7.98
CA ILE A 190 -4.38 10.96 7.68
C ILE A 190 -3.17 11.06 6.74
N PRO A 191 -2.04 10.36 7.03
CA PRO A 191 -0.93 10.29 6.09
C PRO A 191 -1.31 9.57 4.79
N THR A 192 -0.73 10.03 3.69
CA THR A 192 -0.90 9.46 2.34
C THR A 192 -0.31 8.06 2.22
N THR A 193 -0.64 7.36 1.14
CA THR A 193 -0.01 6.06 0.83
C THR A 193 1.51 6.16 0.72
N ILE A 194 2.06 7.28 0.21
CA ILE A 194 3.52 7.49 0.10
C ILE A 194 4.19 7.45 1.47
N VAL A 195 3.63 8.11 2.49
CA VAL A 195 4.19 8.12 3.85
C VAL A 195 4.16 6.72 4.49
N ILE A 196 3.13 5.93 4.18
CA ILE A 196 3.04 4.54 4.64
C ILE A 196 4.11 3.67 3.96
N LEU A 197 4.28 3.84 2.65
CA LEU A 197 5.25 3.09 1.84
C LEU A 197 6.68 3.43 2.26
N ASP A 198 6.99 4.70 2.51
CA ASP A 198 8.30 5.13 3.02
C ASP A 198 8.66 4.39 4.32
N ALA A 199 7.72 4.32 5.27
CA ALA A 199 7.93 3.58 6.53
C ALA A 199 8.14 2.07 6.31
N ALA A 200 7.46 1.48 5.33
CA ALA A 200 7.64 0.08 4.95
C ALA A 200 9.01 -0.17 4.32
N LEU A 201 9.41 0.65 3.36
CA LEU A 201 10.71 0.59 2.68
C LEU A 201 11.85 0.77 3.68
N LYS A 202 11.71 1.72 4.62
CA LYS A 202 12.67 1.89 5.71
C LYS A 202 12.84 0.61 6.52
N THR A 203 11.74 -0.06 6.87
CA THR A 203 11.78 -1.33 7.59
C THR A 203 12.50 -2.43 6.79
N ILE A 204 12.25 -2.52 5.48
CA ILE A 204 12.91 -3.48 4.58
C ILE A 204 14.43 -3.25 4.56
N LEU A 205 14.84 -2.00 4.40
CA LEU A 205 16.26 -1.62 4.29
C LEU A 205 17.03 -1.92 5.58
N GLU A 206 16.41 -1.70 6.74
CA GLU A 206 16.97 -2.00 8.07
C GLU A 206 17.06 -3.50 8.35
N LEU A 207 16.20 -4.31 7.70
CA LEU A 207 16.30 -5.77 7.72
C LEU A 207 17.38 -6.31 6.76
N GLY A 208 18.03 -5.43 5.98
CA GLY A 208 19.08 -5.80 5.04
C GLY A 208 18.56 -6.41 3.73
N TRP A 209 17.26 -6.37 3.49
CA TRP A 209 16.69 -6.77 2.21
C TRP A 209 16.88 -5.68 1.18
N ARG A 210 17.20 -6.09 -0.04
CA ARG A 210 17.36 -5.16 -1.15
C ARG A 210 16.38 -5.45 -2.29
N ARG A 211 15.76 -6.63 -2.32
CA ARG A 211 14.80 -7.10 -3.33
C ARG A 211 13.36 -7.18 -2.77
N ILE A 212 12.40 -6.43 -3.32
CA ILE A 212 10.99 -6.37 -2.85
C ILE A 212 9.92 -6.43 -3.97
N THR A 213 8.84 -7.20 -3.84
CA THR A 213 7.73 -7.22 -4.83
C THR A 213 6.55 -6.53 -4.22
N LEU A 214 6.02 -5.58 -4.96
CA LEU A 214 4.73 -5.00 -4.68
C LEU A 214 3.66 -5.82 -5.37
N ILE A 215 2.75 -6.37 -4.56
CA ILE A 215 1.44 -6.82 -5.03
C ILE A 215 0.47 -5.80 -4.46
N TYR A 216 -0.32 -5.18 -5.32
CA TYR A 216 -1.26 -4.14 -4.93
C TYR A 216 -2.61 -4.33 -5.59
N ASP A 217 -3.61 -3.76 -4.94
CA ASP A 217 -4.93 -3.53 -5.52
C ASP A 217 -4.95 -2.11 -6.08
N VAL A 218 -5.40 -1.96 -7.34
CA VAL A 218 -5.49 -0.68 -8.05
C VAL A 218 -6.41 0.30 -7.33
N ASP A 219 -7.44 -0.22 -6.65
CA ASP A 219 -8.45 0.59 -5.97
C ASP A 219 -7.95 1.22 -4.66
N ILE A 220 -6.98 0.57 -3.99
CA ILE A 220 -6.50 0.97 -2.66
C ILE A 220 -5.36 2.00 -2.74
N ILE A 221 -4.45 1.83 -3.70
CA ILE A 221 -3.27 2.70 -3.84
C ILE A 221 -3.56 3.93 -4.71
N GLY A 222 -4.66 3.91 -5.47
CA GLY A 222 -4.94 4.96 -6.45
C GLY A 222 -4.12 4.83 -7.72
N LEU A 223 -3.51 3.66 -7.94
CA LEU A 223 -2.84 3.32 -9.18
C LEU A 223 -3.92 3.11 -10.24
N ALA A 224 -4.45 4.23 -10.75
CA ALA A 224 -4.87 4.24 -12.13
C ALA A 224 -3.68 3.71 -12.95
N GLU A 225 -3.98 2.95 -13.98
CA GLU A 225 -3.03 2.27 -14.88
C GLU A 225 -2.21 3.28 -15.72
N GLN A 226 -1.67 4.32 -15.10
CA GLN A 226 -1.01 5.47 -15.67
C GLN A 226 0.45 5.48 -15.19
N PRO A 227 1.44 5.39 -16.09
CA PRO A 227 2.87 5.43 -15.76
C PRO A 227 3.34 6.68 -15.01
N GLU A 228 2.51 7.73 -14.93
CA GLU A 228 2.79 9.03 -14.32
C GLU A 228 2.26 9.16 -12.88
N ASP A 229 1.71 8.08 -12.29
CA ASP A 229 1.23 8.13 -10.90
C ASP A 229 2.37 8.43 -9.91
N PRO A 230 2.20 9.42 -9.01
CA PRO A 230 3.26 9.85 -8.09
C PRO A 230 3.65 8.76 -7.08
N THR A 231 2.73 7.86 -6.71
CA THR A 231 3.05 6.71 -5.86
C THR A 231 3.91 5.71 -6.63
N PHE A 232 3.57 5.41 -7.88
CA PHE A 232 4.40 4.53 -8.72
C PHE A 232 5.80 5.11 -8.94
N GLN A 233 5.87 6.41 -9.23
CA GLN A 233 7.14 7.12 -9.43
C GLN A 233 7.96 7.14 -8.13
N PHE A 234 7.36 7.43 -6.97
CA PHE A 234 8.03 7.35 -5.67
C PHE A 234 8.61 5.97 -5.39
N ILE A 235 7.84 4.92 -5.64
CA ILE A 235 8.30 3.53 -5.48
C ILE A 235 9.46 3.25 -6.43
N LYS A 236 9.34 3.64 -7.70
CA LYS A 236 10.37 3.44 -8.70
C LYS A 236 11.66 4.17 -8.34
N ASP A 237 11.59 5.45 -7.97
CA ASP A 237 12.75 6.26 -7.61
C ASP A 237 13.45 5.72 -6.35
N THR A 238 12.67 5.36 -5.32
CA THR A 238 13.22 4.78 -4.09
C THR A 238 13.86 3.40 -4.34
N ILE A 239 13.32 2.63 -5.29
CA ILE A 239 13.86 1.32 -5.68
C ILE A 239 15.08 1.44 -6.61
N ASP A 240 15.08 2.37 -7.56
CA ASP A 240 16.20 2.58 -8.49
C ASP A 240 17.45 3.08 -7.75
N GLU A 241 17.27 3.88 -6.69
CA GLU A 241 18.36 4.26 -5.76
C GLU A 241 18.93 3.04 -4.99
N THR A 242 18.15 1.96 -4.90
CA THR A 242 18.46 0.75 -4.12
C THR A 242 18.64 -0.53 -4.94
N GLN A 243 19.03 -0.46 -6.21
CA GLN A 243 19.71 -1.54 -6.98
C GLN A 243 19.16 -2.99 -6.83
N SER A 244 17.88 -3.25 -6.52
CA SER A 244 17.40 -4.65 -6.56
C SER A 244 15.89 -4.89 -6.71
N ARG A 245 15.60 -6.04 -7.33
CA ARG A 245 14.31 -6.59 -7.77
C ARG A 245 14.05 -7.96 -7.11
N ILE A 246 12.88 -8.47 -6.74
CA ILE A 246 11.57 -7.97 -6.28
C ILE A 246 10.94 -9.26 -5.60
N GLN A 247 10.74 -9.37 -4.25
CA GLN A 247 9.65 -10.13 -3.52
C GLN A 247 9.57 -9.95 -1.96
N LEU A 248 8.47 -9.33 -1.40
CA LEU A 248 7.91 -9.64 -0.06
C LEU A 248 6.60 -8.87 0.29
N LEU A 249 5.72 -9.50 1.09
CA LEU A 249 4.52 -8.93 1.73
C LEU A 249 4.88 -8.50 3.17
N ILE A 250 4.84 -7.19 3.49
CA ILE A 250 5.06 -6.69 4.86
C ILE A 250 3.83 -5.91 5.30
N SER A 251 3.30 -6.27 6.48
CA SER A 251 2.24 -5.52 7.14
C SER A 251 2.86 -4.44 8.03
N VAL A 252 2.73 -3.17 7.64
CA VAL A 252 3.03 -2.03 8.50
C VAL A 252 1.73 -1.51 9.09
N GLY A 253 1.66 -1.42 10.42
CA GLY A 253 0.52 -0.86 11.12
C GLY A 253 0.82 0.55 11.62
N ARG A 254 -0.20 1.40 11.69
CA ARG A 254 -0.09 2.67 12.42
C ARG A 254 -0.15 2.43 13.93
N MET A 255 0.59 3.25 14.67
CA MET A 255 0.62 3.20 16.13
C MET A 255 -0.72 3.64 16.70
N GLN A 256 -1.20 2.97 17.77
CA GLN A 256 -2.38 3.43 18.50
C GLN A 256 -2.10 4.77 19.17
N THR A 257 -3.01 5.72 18.97
CA THR A 257 -2.91 7.07 19.54
C THR A 257 -3.23 7.05 21.04
N ARG A 258 -2.74 8.07 21.76
CA ARG A 258 -2.82 8.15 23.23
C ARG A 258 -4.27 8.01 23.69
N ILE A 259 -4.50 7.16 24.69
CA ILE A 259 -5.83 6.81 25.23
C ILE A 259 -6.60 8.08 25.60
N LEU A 260 -7.61 8.42 24.82
CA LEU A 260 -8.73 9.23 25.31
C LEU A 260 -9.44 8.35 26.35
N ARG A 261 -9.55 8.85 27.59
CA ARG A 261 -10.12 8.07 28.70
C ARG A 261 -11.54 7.63 28.32
N GLU A 262 -11.90 6.40 28.67
CA GLU A 262 -13.21 5.78 28.42
C GLU A 262 -14.40 6.66 28.89
N MET A 263 -14.20 7.49 29.93
CA MET A 263 -15.19 8.48 30.41
C MET A 263 -15.37 9.71 29.52
N SER A 264 -14.43 10.01 28.63
CA SER A 264 -14.46 11.20 27.77
C SER A 264 -15.23 10.99 26.48
N TYR A 265 -15.60 9.75 26.16
CA TYR A 265 -16.11 9.38 24.83
C TYR A 265 -17.28 8.38 24.80
N PRO A 266 -18.41 8.68 25.48
CA PRO A 266 -19.57 7.79 25.55
C PRO A 266 -20.35 7.79 24.22
N GLY A 267 -20.12 6.80 23.36
CA GLY A 267 -20.83 6.67 22.08
C GLY A 267 -20.17 5.78 21.02
N ALA A 268 -18.89 5.43 21.25
CA ALA A 268 -18.08 4.62 20.34
C ALA A 268 -18.56 3.17 20.15
N GLY A 269 -19.34 2.64 21.10
CA GLY A 269 -19.73 1.22 21.15
C GLY A 269 -18.60 0.25 21.53
N ASP A 270 -17.35 0.71 21.60
CA ASP A 270 -16.16 -0.07 21.95
C ASP A 270 -15.11 0.86 22.62
N PRO A 271 -14.59 0.52 23.82
CA PRO A 271 -13.60 1.33 24.53
C PRO A 271 -12.21 1.33 23.86
N VAL A 272 -11.95 0.43 22.91
CA VAL A 272 -10.69 0.37 22.17
C VAL A 272 -10.72 1.34 21.00
N LEU A 273 -9.90 2.40 21.11
CA LEU A 273 -9.60 3.31 20.00
C LEU A 273 -8.86 2.54 18.90
N ASN A 274 -9.33 2.66 17.66
CA ASN A 274 -8.69 2.07 16.50
C ASN A 274 -7.53 2.97 16.01
N ARG A 275 -7.79 3.81 14.99
CA ARG A 275 -6.76 4.57 14.25
C ARG A 275 -7.25 5.92 13.74
N ASN A 276 -8.53 6.04 13.39
CA ASN A 276 -9.07 7.17 12.64
C ASN A 276 -9.77 8.20 13.55
N GLU A 277 -10.13 7.82 14.77
CA GLU A 277 -10.88 8.63 15.73
C GLU A 277 -10.10 9.88 16.13
N ALA A 278 -8.82 9.71 16.49
CA ALA A 278 -7.93 10.80 16.83
C ALA A 278 -7.64 11.72 15.63
N LEU A 279 -7.70 11.18 14.40
CA LEU A 279 -7.54 11.93 13.16
C LEU A 279 -8.80 12.76 12.86
N ALA A 280 -9.98 12.16 13.00
CA ALA A 280 -11.28 12.83 12.85
C ALA A 280 -11.47 13.95 13.88
N TYR A 281 -11.11 13.70 15.14
CA TYR A 281 -11.05 14.72 16.19
C TYR A 281 -10.13 15.89 15.79
N SER A 282 -8.95 15.56 15.25
CA SER A 282 -7.98 16.57 14.82
C SER A 282 -8.51 17.41 13.65
N CYS A 283 -9.29 16.85 12.73
CA CYS A 283 -9.94 17.63 11.66
C CYS A 283 -10.83 18.76 12.22
N ALA A 284 -11.74 18.42 13.13
CA ALA A 284 -12.65 19.40 13.73
C ALA A 284 -11.89 20.51 14.48
N MET A 285 -10.92 20.11 15.31
CA MET A 285 -10.10 21.05 16.07
C MET A 285 -9.25 21.94 15.16
N MET A 286 -8.67 21.38 14.10
CA MET A 286 -7.84 22.15 13.18
C MET A 286 -8.65 23.24 12.49
N ILE A 287 -9.83 22.90 11.95
CA ILE A 287 -10.74 23.87 11.31
C ILE A 287 -11.16 24.95 12.32
N ALA A 288 -11.65 24.55 13.50
CA ALA A 288 -12.13 25.49 14.52
C ALA A 288 -11.04 26.45 15.01
N ASN A 289 -9.80 25.98 15.16
CA ASN A 289 -8.69 26.82 15.59
C ASN A 289 -8.31 27.89 14.56
N VAL A 290 -8.45 27.63 13.24
CA VAL A 290 -8.19 28.67 12.22
C VAL A 290 -9.29 29.72 12.27
N TYR A 291 -10.56 29.32 12.42
CA TYR A 291 -11.65 30.27 12.65
C TYR A 291 -11.44 31.10 13.92
N ALA A 292 -11.01 30.47 15.01
CA ALA A 292 -10.70 31.17 16.25
C ALA A 292 -9.59 32.20 16.07
N ASP A 293 -8.54 31.86 15.32
CA ASP A 293 -7.44 32.79 15.02
C ASP A 293 -7.92 33.96 14.15
N LEU A 294 -8.72 33.69 13.11
CA LEU A 294 -9.33 34.71 12.27
C LEU A 294 -10.19 35.69 13.09
N ILE A 295 -11.08 35.15 13.94
CA ILE A 295 -11.95 35.96 14.80
C ILE A 295 -11.11 36.79 15.77
N LYS A 296 -10.12 36.19 16.45
CA LYS A 296 -9.28 36.89 17.43
C LYS A 296 -8.45 38.00 16.80
N GLN A 297 -7.97 37.81 15.57
CA GLN A 297 -7.21 38.84 14.86
C GLN A 297 -8.10 40.03 14.46
N THR A 298 -9.36 39.78 14.10
CA THR A 298 -10.27 40.83 13.61
C THR A 298 -11.01 41.56 14.73
N ILE A 299 -11.59 40.84 15.70
CA ILE A 299 -12.45 41.41 16.75
C ILE A 299 -11.90 41.26 18.18
N GLY A 300 -10.80 40.53 18.37
CA GLY A 300 -10.18 40.30 19.68
C GLY A 300 -10.80 39.14 20.48
N GLU A 301 -10.40 39.00 21.75
CA GLU A 301 -10.78 37.84 22.57
C GLU A 301 -12.20 37.90 23.16
N HIS A 302 -12.86 39.06 23.12
CA HIS A 302 -14.16 39.30 23.77
C HIS A 302 -15.28 39.52 22.75
N ALA A 303 -15.32 38.67 21.71
CA ALA A 303 -16.38 38.72 20.71
C ALA A 303 -17.76 38.44 21.33
N THR A 304 -18.79 39.11 20.81
CA THR A 304 -20.19 38.87 21.20
C THR A 304 -21.04 38.63 19.97
N LEU A 305 -22.17 37.95 20.11
CA LEU A 305 -23.14 37.72 19.01
C LEU A 305 -23.68 38.98 18.33
N ASN A 306 -23.47 40.16 18.94
CA ASN A 306 -23.83 41.44 18.35
C ASN A 306 -22.79 41.96 17.36
N ASP A 307 -21.58 41.38 17.32
CA ASP A 307 -20.56 41.76 16.35
C ASP A 307 -20.99 41.36 14.93
N PRO A 308 -21.07 42.29 13.98
CA PRO A 308 -21.48 41.99 12.62
C PRO A 308 -20.52 41.00 11.95
N TYR A 309 -19.22 41.14 12.20
CA TYR A 309 -18.20 40.24 11.65
C TYR A 309 -18.35 38.81 12.19
N LEU A 310 -18.63 38.65 13.48
CA LEU A 310 -18.87 37.31 14.04
C LEU A 310 -20.09 36.67 13.37
N ARG A 311 -21.17 37.43 13.14
CA ARG A 311 -22.36 36.90 12.47
C ARG A 311 -22.06 36.45 11.04
N GLU A 312 -21.31 37.23 10.27
CA GLU A 312 -20.87 36.87 8.92
C GLU A 312 -20.06 35.56 8.93
N VAL A 313 -19.17 35.38 9.93
CA VAL A 313 -18.41 34.13 10.12
C VAL A 313 -19.33 32.95 10.45
N LEU A 314 -20.29 33.12 11.35
CA LEU A 314 -21.27 32.09 11.74
C LEU A 314 -22.27 31.77 10.61
N ASP A 315 -22.49 32.71 9.69
CA ASP A 315 -23.32 32.55 8.50
C ASP A 315 -22.57 31.95 7.31
N GLY A 316 -21.29 31.59 7.50
CA GLY A 316 -20.47 30.91 6.50
C GLY A 316 -19.97 31.83 5.38
N ASP A 317 -19.99 33.15 5.57
CA ASP A 317 -19.62 34.11 4.53
C ASP A 317 -18.10 34.34 4.43
N HIS A 318 -17.32 33.85 5.41
CA HIS A 318 -15.85 33.96 5.48
C HIS A 318 -15.12 32.61 5.26
N THR A 319 -15.70 31.65 4.54
CA THR A 319 -15.02 30.37 4.30
C THR A 319 -13.74 30.52 3.49
N ASP A 320 -13.68 31.51 2.60
CA ASP A 320 -12.53 31.78 1.74
C ASP A 320 -11.36 32.49 2.42
N ASP A 321 -11.55 32.97 3.65
CA ASP A 321 -10.47 33.45 4.50
C ASP A 321 -9.79 32.31 5.30
N VAL A 322 -10.40 31.11 5.33
CA VAL A 322 -9.98 30.00 6.22
C VAL A 322 -9.30 28.87 5.45
N HIS A 323 -8.09 29.14 4.96
CA HIS A 323 -7.29 28.13 4.26
C HIS A 323 -6.47 27.27 5.24
N VAL A 324 -7.06 26.17 5.71
CA VAL A 324 -6.50 25.36 6.80
C VAL A 324 -5.15 24.74 6.46
N ALA A 325 -4.96 24.26 5.22
CA ALA A 325 -3.69 23.68 4.78
C ALA A 325 -2.52 24.67 4.94
N THR A 326 -2.71 25.91 4.51
CA THR A 326 -1.69 26.97 4.58
C THR A 326 -1.39 27.35 6.02
N PHE A 327 -2.41 27.45 6.87
CA PHE A 327 -2.23 27.78 8.28
C PHE A 327 -1.34 26.76 9.01
N TYR A 328 -1.61 25.46 8.80
CA TYR A 328 -0.88 24.38 9.46
C TYR A 328 0.39 23.92 8.75
N ARG A 329 0.74 24.57 7.64
CA ARG A 329 2.06 24.44 6.99
C ARG A 329 3.15 25.09 7.84
N GLU A 330 2.87 26.24 8.43
CA GLU A 330 3.83 26.99 9.24
C GLU A 330 3.73 26.65 10.73
N LYS A 331 2.51 26.39 11.21
CA LYS A 331 2.22 26.13 12.62
C LYS A 331 1.73 24.70 12.79
N PRO A 332 2.56 23.74 13.24
CA PRO A 332 2.12 22.37 13.39
C PRO A 332 1.04 22.23 14.48
N TYR A 333 -0.03 21.49 14.17
CA TYR A 333 -1.04 21.12 15.15
C TYR A 333 -0.51 20.00 16.05
N VAL A 334 -0.81 20.06 17.36
CA VAL A 334 -0.48 18.99 18.31
C VAL A 334 -1.77 18.48 18.91
N GLY A 335 -2.17 17.28 18.51
CA GLY A 335 -3.41 16.66 18.95
C GLY A 335 -3.22 15.25 19.50
N PRO A 336 -4.32 14.52 19.74
CA PRO A 336 -4.27 13.13 20.23
C PRO A 336 -3.54 12.18 19.27
N SER A 337 -3.49 12.52 17.97
CA SER A 337 -2.75 11.76 16.95
C SER A 337 -1.28 12.16 16.79
N GLY A 338 -0.77 12.93 17.76
CA GLY A 338 0.57 13.50 17.74
C GLY A 338 0.65 14.82 16.98
N LYS A 339 1.88 15.21 16.62
CA LYS A 339 2.14 16.40 15.82
C LYS A 339 1.67 16.15 14.37
N ILE A 340 0.88 17.07 13.83
CA ILE A 340 0.44 17.11 12.44
C ILE A 340 1.07 18.34 11.80
N LEU A 341 1.81 18.13 10.72
CA LEU A 341 2.35 19.20 9.87
C LEU A 341 1.86 18.94 8.45
N LEU A 342 1.25 19.95 7.83
CA LEU A 342 0.76 19.85 6.46
C LEU A 342 1.79 20.39 5.48
N ASP A 343 1.87 19.82 4.29
CA ASP A 343 2.65 20.37 3.16
C ASP A 343 1.82 21.33 2.30
N GLU A 344 2.40 21.74 1.17
CA GLU A 344 1.76 22.66 0.22
C GLU A 344 0.49 22.09 -0.41
N MET A 345 0.35 20.76 -0.44
CA MET A 345 -0.77 20.04 -1.05
C MET A 345 -1.86 19.71 -0.03
N GLY A 346 -1.71 20.14 1.24
CA GLY A 346 -2.64 19.79 2.31
C GLY A 346 -2.44 18.37 2.88
N ASP A 347 -1.32 17.73 2.55
CA ASP A 347 -1.00 16.39 3.00
C ASP A 347 -0.21 16.38 4.30
N ARG A 348 -0.52 15.41 5.17
CA ARG A 348 0.23 15.21 6.40
C ARG A 348 1.61 14.62 6.10
N GLN A 349 2.66 15.38 6.40
CA GLN A 349 4.05 14.99 6.14
C GLN A 349 4.58 13.87 7.05
N ASN A 350 4.00 13.69 8.23
CA ASN A 350 4.56 12.82 9.26
C ASN A 350 3.57 11.77 9.77
N GLY A 351 4.06 10.56 10.05
CA GLY A 351 3.26 9.49 10.64
C GLY A 351 4.06 8.65 11.62
N ALA A 352 3.41 8.16 12.67
CA ALA A 352 3.98 7.20 13.60
C ALA A 352 3.52 5.79 13.22
N TYR A 353 4.46 4.95 12.80
CA TYR A 353 4.22 3.59 12.36
C TYR A 353 4.92 2.58 13.25
N GLN A 354 4.39 1.39 13.26
CA GLN A 354 4.93 0.25 13.97
C GLN A 354 4.97 -0.94 13.01
N ALA A 355 6.12 -1.60 12.95
CA ALA A 355 6.27 -2.84 12.20
C ALA A 355 5.84 -4.01 13.08
N PHE A 356 4.94 -4.83 12.57
CA PHE A 356 4.41 -6.01 13.24
C PHE A 356 4.85 -7.27 12.52
N SER A 357 4.90 -8.36 13.27
CA SER A 357 5.02 -9.70 12.70
C SER A 357 4.02 -10.63 13.37
N LEU A 358 3.37 -11.46 12.55
CA LEU A 358 2.40 -12.43 12.99
C LEU A 358 3.13 -13.67 13.54
N GLN A 359 3.02 -13.89 14.84
CA GLN A 359 3.59 -15.04 15.55
C GLN A 359 2.46 -15.78 16.27
N ASP A 360 2.28 -17.06 15.95
CA ASP A 360 1.28 -17.93 16.60
C ASP A 360 -0.14 -17.32 16.64
N GLY A 361 -0.54 -16.67 15.54
CA GLY A 361 -1.85 -16.00 15.42
C GLY A 361 -1.94 -14.63 16.09
N THR A 362 -0.85 -14.13 16.68
CA THR A 362 -0.79 -12.83 17.36
C THR A 362 0.13 -11.84 16.66
N SER A 363 -0.31 -10.60 16.50
CA SER A 363 0.51 -9.52 15.92
C SER A 363 1.46 -8.96 16.99
N VAL A 364 2.76 -9.23 16.84
CA VAL A 364 3.79 -8.78 17.79
C VAL A 364 4.60 -7.64 17.16
N PRO A 365 4.66 -6.46 17.80
CA PRO A 365 5.46 -5.36 17.31
C PRO A 365 6.96 -5.59 17.51
N PHE A 366 7.78 -5.23 16.52
CA PHE A 366 9.24 -5.37 16.59
C PHE A 366 10.03 -4.09 16.28
N ALA A 367 9.43 -3.08 15.66
CA ALA A 367 10.06 -1.79 15.42
C ALA A 367 9.06 -0.63 15.40
N LEU A 368 9.55 0.58 15.70
CA LEU A 368 8.84 1.84 15.55
C LEU A 368 9.50 2.67 14.45
N ILE A 369 8.69 3.30 13.61
CA ILE A 369 9.14 4.18 12.53
C ILE A 369 8.45 5.55 12.71
N PHE A 370 9.25 6.60 12.75
CA PHE A 370 8.76 7.98 12.80
C PHE A 370 9.59 8.86 11.86
N GLY A 371 9.01 9.21 10.71
CA GLY A 371 9.76 9.80 9.60
C GLY A 371 10.96 8.92 9.24
N SER A 372 12.15 9.50 9.18
CA SER A 372 13.40 8.79 8.86
C SER A 372 13.97 7.94 10.01
N ASN A 373 13.43 8.05 11.23
CA ASN A 373 13.97 7.36 12.40
C ASN A 373 13.37 5.95 12.54
N TYR A 374 14.25 4.94 12.64
CA TYR A 374 13.90 3.55 12.87
C TYR A 374 14.40 3.09 14.25
N THR A 375 13.48 2.72 15.13
CA THR A 375 13.80 2.22 16.46
C THR A 375 13.42 0.76 16.60
N LYS A 376 14.41 -0.10 16.83
CA LYS A 376 14.20 -1.54 17.04
C LYS A 376 13.70 -1.80 18.46
N LEU A 377 12.52 -2.39 18.59
CA LEU A 377 11.94 -2.79 19.89
C LEU A 377 12.34 -4.21 20.28
N LYS A 378 12.28 -5.13 19.32
CA LYS A 378 12.59 -6.55 19.49
C LYS A 378 13.39 -7.05 18.28
N PRO A 379 14.17 -8.13 18.40
CA PRO A 379 14.69 -8.82 17.22
C PRO A 379 13.52 -9.17 16.29
N ALA A 380 13.72 -8.98 14.98
CA ALA A 380 12.72 -9.32 13.98
C ALA A 380 12.37 -10.80 14.13
N PRO A 381 11.09 -11.13 14.35
CA PRO A 381 10.71 -12.50 14.65
C PRO A 381 10.60 -13.31 13.35
N PHE A 382 11.44 -14.34 13.24
CA PHE A 382 11.43 -15.30 12.14
C PHE A 382 10.77 -16.59 12.59
N LYS A 383 10.29 -17.39 11.63
CA LYS A 383 9.74 -18.73 11.85
C LYS A 383 10.58 -19.48 12.88
N SER A 384 9.93 -20.01 13.92
CA SER A 384 10.60 -20.68 15.05
C SER A 384 11.66 -21.65 14.52
N ASN A 385 12.88 -21.55 15.05
CA ASN A 385 14.13 -22.25 14.67
C ASN A 385 15.05 -21.59 13.63
N HIS A 386 14.68 -20.49 12.97
CA HIS A 386 15.61 -19.75 12.09
C HIS A 386 16.30 -18.60 12.85
N LYS A 387 17.62 -18.68 13.03
CA LYS A 387 18.43 -17.64 13.72
C LYS A 387 18.91 -16.50 12.80
N ARG A 388 18.62 -16.57 11.50
CA ARG A 388 19.13 -15.63 10.48
C ARG A 388 18.00 -15.23 9.53
N LEU A 389 18.08 -13.99 9.05
CA LEU A 389 17.22 -13.48 7.99
C LEU A 389 17.30 -14.39 6.75
N PRO A 390 16.16 -14.76 6.13
CA PRO A 390 16.19 -15.38 4.82
C PRO A 390 16.85 -14.42 3.83
N LEU A 391 17.78 -14.96 3.04
CA LEU A 391 18.42 -14.21 1.95
C LEU A 391 17.40 -13.97 0.84
N ASP A 392 17.50 -12.82 0.20
CA ASP A 392 16.64 -12.38 -0.90
C ASP A 392 17.05 -12.97 -2.27
N THR A 393 18.04 -13.86 -2.27
CA THR A 393 18.54 -14.53 -3.48
C THR A 393 18.35 -16.05 -3.36
N PRO A 394 17.73 -16.71 -4.36
CA PRO A 394 17.80 -18.17 -4.42
C PRO A 394 19.26 -18.58 -4.63
N PRO A 395 19.73 -19.69 -4.04
CA PRO A 395 21.10 -20.16 -4.21
C PRO A 395 21.32 -20.74 -5.62
N GLY A 396 21.37 -19.88 -6.64
CA GLY A 396 21.60 -20.22 -8.04
C GLY A 396 22.98 -20.84 -8.29
N ALA A 397 23.95 -20.59 -7.41
CA ALA A 397 25.28 -21.18 -7.48
C ALA A 397 25.27 -22.72 -7.36
N THR A 398 24.27 -23.32 -6.71
CA THR A 398 24.26 -24.76 -6.43
C THR A 398 24.18 -25.60 -7.72
N ARG A 399 23.44 -25.14 -8.75
CA ARG A 399 23.32 -25.86 -10.02
C ARG A 399 24.65 -25.91 -10.80
N THR A 400 25.48 -24.88 -10.68
CA THR A 400 26.80 -24.78 -11.34
C THR A 400 27.76 -25.87 -10.87
N PHE A 401 27.62 -26.34 -9.62
CA PHE A 401 28.46 -27.40 -9.06
C PHE A 401 27.87 -28.81 -9.25
N ILE A 402 26.56 -28.98 -9.05
CA ILE A 402 25.94 -30.31 -8.96
C ILE A 402 26.08 -31.11 -10.27
N ILE A 403 25.82 -30.48 -11.43
CA ILE A 403 25.83 -31.18 -12.73
C ILE A 403 27.24 -31.69 -13.09
N PRO A 404 28.29 -30.86 -13.15
CA PRO A 404 29.61 -31.33 -13.57
C PRO A 404 30.24 -32.29 -12.56
N ILE A 405 30.05 -32.06 -11.25
CA ILE A 405 30.54 -32.98 -10.21
C ILE A 405 29.81 -34.32 -10.28
N GLY A 406 28.48 -34.32 -10.49
CA GLY A 406 27.68 -35.53 -10.62
C GLY A 406 28.12 -36.39 -11.81
N ILE A 407 28.32 -35.79 -12.98
CA ILE A 407 28.81 -36.50 -14.17
C ILE A 407 30.22 -37.05 -13.93
N THR A 408 31.10 -36.27 -13.29
CA THR A 408 32.47 -36.71 -12.98
C THR A 408 32.50 -37.89 -12.01
N LEU A 409 31.61 -37.91 -11.00
CA LEU A 409 31.50 -39.03 -10.08
C LEU A 409 31.04 -40.31 -10.79
N LEU A 410 30.02 -40.21 -11.65
CA LEU A 410 29.51 -41.34 -12.41
C LEU A 410 30.56 -41.86 -13.41
N ALA A 411 31.01 -41.02 -14.34
CA ALA A 411 31.97 -41.39 -15.38
C ALA A 411 33.32 -41.83 -14.78
N GLY A 412 33.80 -41.15 -13.74
CA GLY A 412 35.03 -41.49 -13.06
C GLY A 412 34.96 -42.84 -12.36
N SER A 413 33.87 -43.14 -11.64
CA SER A 413 33.73 -44.41 -10.93
C SER A 413 33.74 -45.61 -11.88
N LEU A 414 33.07 -45.51 -13.03
CA LEU A 414 33.02 -46.55 -14.06
C LEU A 414 34.37 -46.69 -14.77
N THR A 415 34.98 -45.57 -15.16
CA THR A 415 36.26 -45.55 -15.90
C THR A 415 37.41 -46.08 -15.06
N PHE A 416 37.53 -45.70 -13.79
CA PHE A 416 38.61 -46.18 -12.92
C PHE A 416 38.46 -47.68 -12.57
N LYS A 417 37.22 -48.16 -12.43
CA LYS A 417 36.96 -49.61 -12.32
C LYS A 417 37.39 -50.33 -13.59
N ASN A 418 37.01 -49.83 -14.77
CA ASN A 418 37.38 -50.45 -16.04
C ASN A 418 38.91 -50.42 -16.29
N TYR A 419 39.58 -49.34 -15.89
CA TYR A 419 41.04 -49.23 -15.92
C TYR A 419 41.75 -50.29 -15.07
N MET A 420 41.19 -50.59 -13.89
CA MET A 420 41.72 -51.65 -13.03
C MET A 420 41.64 -53.02 -13.72
N ILE A 421 40.49 -53.33 -14.33
CA ILE A 421 40.27 -54.57 -15.10
C ILE A 421 41.26 -54.64 -16.26
N TYR A 422 41.34 -53.61 -17.09
CA TYR A 422 42.30 -53.53 -18.20
C TYR A 422 43.74 -53.85 -17.79
N ARG A 423 44.21 -53.25 -16.69
CA ARG A 423 45.60 -53.44 -16.24
C ARG A 423 45.86 -54.84 -15.66
N ILE A 424 44.87 -55.49 -15.06
CA ILE A 424 45.00 -56.89 -14.60
C ILE A 424 45.29 -57.80 -15.78
N PHE A 425 44.60 -57.61 -16.91
CA PHE A 425 44.71 -58.50 -18.07
C PHE A 425 45.85 -58.15 -19.04
N ASN A 426 46.30 -56.90 -19.07
CA ASN A 426 47.36 -56.45 -19.99
C ASN A 426 48.77 -56.39 -19.36
N SER A 427 48.92 -56.64 -18.06
CA SER A 427 50.24 -56.66 -17.42
C SER A 427 50.87 -58.05 -17.49
N ILE A 428 51.89 -58.21 -18.32
CA ILE A 428 52.68 -59.45 -18.46
C ILE A 428 53.69 -59.61 -17.30
N THR A 429 53.86 -58.61 -16.41
CA THR A 429 55.06 -58.50 -15.56
C THR A 429 54.86 -58.12 -14.09
N VAL A 430 53.69 -58.31 -13.46
CA VAL A 430 53.60 -58.18 -11.99
C VAL A 430 52.63 -59.20 -11.37
N THR A 431 53.20 -60.26 -10.80
CA THR A 431 52.56 -61.15 -9.82
C THR A 431 52.27 -60.38 -8.51
N ASN A 432 51.02 -60.46 -8.06
CA ASN A 432 50.53 -60.08 -6.71
C ASN A 432 50.81 -58.65 -6.21
N ARG A 433 50.09 -57.64 -6.73
CA ARG A 433 49.75 -56.45 -5.94
C ARG A 433 48.29 -56.48 -5.53
N ILE A 434 48.02 -56.74 -4.25
CA ILE A 434 46.70 -56.53 -3.64
C ILE A 434 46.30 -55.08 -3.90
N PHE A 435 45.24 -54.88 -4.68
CA PHE A 435 44.82 -53.55 -5.09
C PHE A 435 43.92 -52.94 -4.02
N HIS A 436 44.46 -52.02 -3.22
CA HIS A 436 43.66 -51.30 -2.24
C HIS A 436 42.69 -50.34 -2.93
N THR A 437 41.40 -50.49 -2.60
CA THR A 437 40.28 -49.59 -2.96
C THR A 437 40.64 -48.10 -2.78
N GLY A 438 41.49 -47.78 -1.80
CA GLY A 438 41.97 -46.42 -1.55
C GLY A 438 42.73 -45.75 -2.71
N ARG A 439 43.35 -46.49 -3.63
CA ARG A 439 44.00 -45.86 -4.82
C ARG A 439 42.98 -45.41 -5.86
N LEU A 440 41.92 -46.19 -6.07
CA LEU A 440 40.83 -45.83 -6.98
C LEU A 440 40.09 -44.61 -6.47
N LEU A 441 39.83 -44.56 -5.16
CA LEU A 441 39.22 -43.41 -4.51
C LEU A 441 40.07 -42.14 -4.65
N LYS A 442 41.41 -42.24 -4.55
CA LYS A 442 42.31 -41.10 -4.77
C LYS A 442 42.21 -40.53 -6.20
N PHE A 443 42.15 -41.38 -7.23
CA PHE A 443 41.97 -40.90 -8.61
C PHE A 443 40.61 -40.22 -8.82
N LEU A 444 39.56 -40.77 -8.22
CA LEU A 444 38.22 -40.17 -8.25
C LEU A 444 38.19 -38.79 -7.55
N VAL A 445 38.79 -38.68 -6.37
CA VAL A 445 38.88 -37.41 -5.63
C VAL A 445 39.66 -36.37 -6.43
N VAL A 446 40.78 -36.74 -7.04
CA VAL A 446 41.55 -35.82 -7.91
C VAL A 446 40.71 -35.35 -9.09
N ALA A 447 39.97 -36.24 -9.76
CA ALA A 447 39.09 -35.86 -10.86
C ALA A 447 37.98 -34.88 -10.42
N VAL A 448 37.36 -35.12 -9.27
CA VAL A 448 36.33 -34.21 -8.72
C VAL A 448 36.92 -32.84 -8.36
N ILE A 449 38.11 -32.80 -7.77
CA ILE A 449 38.81 -31.53 -7.46
C ILE A 449 39.07 -30.76 -8.75
N LEU A 450 39.60 -31.42 -9.79
CA LEU A 450 39.87 -30.77 -11.08
C LEU A 450 38.59 -30.23 -11.73
N THR A 451 37.48 -30.98 -11.66
CA THR A 451 36.18 -30.52 -12.16
C THR A 451 35.64 -29.33 -11.34
N ALA A 452 35.93 -29.25 -10.04
CA ALA A 452 35.45 -28.18 -9.17
C ALA A 452 36.21 -26.85 -9.33
N ILE A 453 37.44 -26.86 -9.83
CA ILE A 453 38.24 -25.62 -10.01
C ILE A 453 37.54 -24.63 -10.95
N SER A 454 37.04 -25.10 -12.11
CA SER A 454 36.35 -24.26 -13.10
C SER A 454 35.12 -23.53 -12.53
N PRO A 455 34.13 -24.21 -11.91
CA PRO A 455 32.97 -23.54 -11.33
C PRO A 455 33.32 -22.70 -10.09
N ILE A 456 34.38 -23.02 -9.33
CA ILE A 456 34.86 -22.16 -8.23
C ILE A 456 35.35 -20.82 -8.77
N VAL A 457 36.18 -20.84 -9.80
CA VAL A 457 36.67 -19.62 -10.47
C VAL A 457 35.49 -18.84 -11.05
N GLU A 458 34.51 -19.51 -11.65
CA GLU A 458 33.31 -18.86 -12.18
C GLU A 458 32.51 -18.11 -11.11
N VAL A 459 32.21 -18.76 -9.98
CA VAL A 459 31.42 -18.12 -8.91
C VAL A 459 32.18 -16.97 -8.23
N LEU A 460 33.51 -17.07 -8.11
CA LEU A 460 34.34 -16.03 -7.48
C LEU A 460 34.50 -14.77 -8.35
N PHE A 461 34.66 -14.91 -9.66
CA PHE A 461 34.90 -13.78 -10.55
C PHE A 461 33.64 -13.29 -11.29
N TYR A 462 32.64 -14.16 -11.49
CA TYR A 462 31.45 -13.88 -12.30
C TYR A 462 30.19 -14.57 -11.72
N PRO A 463 29.63 -14.08 -10.60
CA PRO A 463 28.45 -14.67 -10.01
C PRO A 463 27.25 -14.66 -10.99
N PRO A 464 26.43 -15.73 -11.05
CA PRO A 464 25.30 -15.79 -11.97
C PRO A 464 24.25 -14.73 -11.62
N ILE A 465 23.94 -13.86 -12.58
CA ILE A 465 22.99 -12.76 -12.42
C ILE A 465 21.62 -13.19 -13.00
N PRO A 466 20.50 -12.99 -12.27
CA PRO A 466 19.17 -13.24 -12.81
C PRO A 466 18.78 -12.15 -13.82
N ASN A 467 18.44 -12.56 -15.04
CA ASN A 467 17.94 -11.68 -16.10
C ASN A 467 16.46 -11.96 -16.35
N THR A 468 15.66 -10.90 -16.41
CA THR A 468 14.23 -10.94 -16.74
C THR A 468 14.05 -10.87 -18.25
N ILE A 469 13.37 -11.86 -18.82
CA ILE A 469 12.96 -11.84 -20.23
C ILE A 469 11.47 -11.52 -20.25
N ASN A 470 11.13 -10.35 -20.80
CA ASN A 470 9.74 -9.93 -20.96
C ASN A 470 9.20 -10.55 -22.25
N ALA A 471 8.27 -11.49 -22.13
CA ALA A 471 7.39 -11.88 -23.22
C ALA A 471 6.04 -11.17 -23.06
N SER A 472 5.29 -10.99 -24.15
CA SER A 472 4.09 -10.13 -24.23
C SER A 472 3.04 -10.37 -23.14
N HIS A 473 2.99 -11.54 -22.51
CA HIS A 473 2.05 -11.86 -21.43
C HIS A 473 2.67 -12.64 -20.26
N GLU A 474 3.99 -12.87 -20.24
CA GLU A 474 4.65 -13.67 -19.20
C GLU A 474 6.07 -13.17 -18.92
N GLN A 475 6.42 -13.08 -17.63
CA GLN A 475 7.78 -12.76 -17.19
C GLN A 475 8.52 -14.03 -16.78
N TRP A 476 9.65 -14.28 -17.45
CA TRP A 476 10.52 -15.41 -17.14
C TRP A 476 11.83 -14.91 -16.52
N ILE A 477 12.21 -15.47 -15.37
CA ILE A 477 13.50 -15.19 -14.73
C ILE A 477 14.48 -16.28 -15.16
N ARG A 478 15.53 -15.90 -15.90
CA ARG A 478 16.62 -16.80 -16.29
C ARG A 478 17.94 -16.31 -15.70
N CYS A 479 18.65 -17.17 -14.97
CA CYS A 479 20.04 -16.87 -14.62
C CYS A 479 20.90 -16.95 -15.88
N ARG A 480 21.49 -15.82 -16.31
CA ARG A 480 22.37 -15.76 -17.49
C ARG A 480 23.60 -14.94 -17.14
N ASP A 481 24.77 -15.49 -17.44
CA ASP A 481 26.05 -14.77 -17.38
C ASP A 481 26.00 -13.50 -18.25
N PRO A 482 26.40 -12.32 -17.73
CA PRO A 482 26.38 -11.07 -18.49
C PRO A 482 27.15 -11.13 -19.82
N ASN A 483 28.14 -12.02 -19.95
CA ASN A 483 28.95 -12.15 -21.17
C ASN A 483 28.46 -13.22 -22.15
N GLY A 484 27.36 -13.93 -21.87
CA GLY A 484 26.75 -14.90 -22.79
C GLY A 484 27.69 -16.01 -23.28
N ARG A 485 28.77 -16.29 -22.54
CA ARG A 485 29.91 -17.06 -23.06
C ARG A 485 29.74 -18.55 -22.81
N HIS A 486 29.31 -19.28 -23.85
CA HIS A 486 29.15 -20.74 -23.84
C HIS A 486 30.43 -21.53 -23.50
N TRP A 487 31.62 -20.92 -23.62
CA TRP A 487 32.90 -21.60 -23.34
C TRP A 487 33.07 -22.04 -21.87
N ARG A 488 32.29 -21.47 -20.95
CA ARG A 488 32.40 -21.75 -19.50
C ARG A 488 31.84 -23.13 -19.14
N PHE A 489 30.69 -23.49 -19.71
CA PHE A 489 30.16 -24.86 -19.63
C PHE A 489 31.12 -25.86 -20.30
N LEU A 490 31.74 -25.46 -21.41
CA LEU A 490 32.74 -26.29 -22.09
C LEU A 490 33.96 -26.53 -21.20
N ALA A 491 34.42 -25.52 -20.45
CA ALA A 491 35.55 -25.64 -19.53
C ALA A 491 35.28 -26.60 -18.36
N ALA A 492 34.10 -26.51 -17.74
CA ALA A 492 33.68 -27.43 -16.68
C ALA A 492 33.43 -28.86 -17.20
N ALA A 493 33.16 -29.03 -18.50
CA ALA A 493 32.91 -30.31 -19.14
C ALA A 493 34.19 -31.04 -19.61
N VAL A 494 35.36 -30.39 -19.63
CA VAL A 494 36.61 -30.99 -20.15
C VAL A 494 36.97 -32.29 -19.42
N VAL A 495 37.00 -32.25 -18.09
CA VAL A 495 37.36 -33.41 -17.25
C VAL A 495 36.36 -34.57 -17.42
N PRO A 496 35.03 -34.36 -17.31
CA PRO A 496 34.07 -35.45 -17.52
C PRO A 496 34.08 -35.98 -18.96
N ILE A 497 34.23 -35.13 -19.99
CA ILE A 497 34.35 -35.58 -21.38
C ILE A 497 35.58 -36.46 -21.56
N PHE A 498 36.74 -36.05 -21.02
CA PHE A 498 37.95 -36.84 -21.07
C PHE A 498 37.77 -38.21 -20.40
N LEU A 499 37.12 -38.26 -19.22
CA LEU A 499 36.84 -39.52 -18.52
C LEU A 499 35.94 -40.44 -19.34
N VAL A 500 34.90 -39.92 -19.99
CA VAL A 500 34.03 -40.74 -20.86
C VAL A 500 34.81 -41.27 -22.07
N VAL A 501 35.55 -40.42 -22.78
CA VAL A 501 36.35 -40.85 -23.95
C VAL A 501 37.39 -41.90 -23.55
N PHE A 502 38.08 -41.70 -22.43
CA PHE A 502 39.04 -42.66 -21.91
C PHE A 502 38.36 -43.96 -21.44
N GLY A 503 37.18 -43.88 -20.83
CA GLY A 503 36.34 -45.02 -20.46
C GLY A 503 35.94 -45.86 -21.66
N VAL A 504 35.48 -45.23 -22.75
CA VAL A 504 35.13 -45.90 -24.01
C VAL A 504 36.36 -46.59 -24.63
N PHE A 505 37.52 -45.93 -24.62
CA PHE A 505 38.76 -46.53 -25.09
C PHE A 505 39.15 -47.79 -24.30
N LEU A 506 39.03 -47.73 -22.96
CA LEU A 506 39.29 -48.88 -22.08
C LEU A 506 38.27 -50.00 -22.27
N ALA A 507 36.98 -49.66 -22.46
CA ALA A 507 35.92 -50.61 -22.78
C ALA A 507 36.23 -51.36 -24.09
N PHE A 508 36.68 -50.65 -25.12
CA PHE A 508 37.09 -51.27 -26.38
C PHE A 508 38.26 -52.25 -26.19
N LYS A 509 39.28 -51.86 -25.42
CA LYS A 509 40.46 -52.70 -25.15
C LYS A 509 40.16 -53.92 -24.29
N THR A 510 39.13 -53.87 -23.43
CA THR A 510 38.74 -54.97 -22.53
C THR A 510 37.66 -55.88 -23.12
N ARG A 511 37.15 -55.60 -24.34
CA ARG A 511 36.03 -56.31 -24.97
C ARG A 511 36.19 -57.83 -25.08
N ASN A 512 37.39 -58.31 -25.38
CA ASN A 512 37.65 -59.75 -25.53
C ASN A 512 37.70 -60.49 -24.18
N VAL A 513 37.81 -59.75 -23.07
CA VAL A 513 37.89 -60.28 -21.70
C VAL A 513 36.51 -60.30 -21.02
N MET A 514 35.53 -59.58 -21.57
CA MET A 514 34.18 -59.43 -21.00
C MET A 514 33.40 -60.75 -20.88
N PHE A 515 33.79 -61.80 -21.61
CA PHE A 515 33.13 -63.11 -21.53
C PHE A 515 33.38 -63.84 -20.19
N LEU A 516 34.48 -63.53 -19.49
CA LEU A 516 34.80 -64.14 -18.19
C LEU A 516 34.22 -63.36 -16.99
N TRP A 517 33.77 -62.11 -17.18
CA TRP A 517 33.38 -61.22 -16.09
C TRP A 517 32.16 -60.38 -16.46
N ASN A 518 30.98 -60.80 -15.99
CA ASN A 518 29.70 -60.15 -16.30
C ASN A 518 29.68 -58.65 -15.93
N GLU A 519 30.29 -58.25 -14.81
CA GLU A 519 30.33 -56.84 -14.37
C GLU A 519 31.09 -55.94 -15.39
N ALA A 520 32.13 -56.45 -16.06
CA ALA A 520 32.90 -55.69 -17.04
C ALA A 520 32.08 -55.38 -18.31
N ARG A 521 31.18 -56.30 -18.70
CA ARG A 521 30.26 -56.14 -19.83
C ARG A 521 29.22 -55.05 -19.53
N GLU A 522 28.61 -55.10 -18.35
CA GLU A 522 27.60 -54.12 -17.95
C GLU A 522 28.19 -52.71 -17.78
N ILE A 523 29.37 -52.59 -17.15
CA ILE A 523 30.07 -51.29 -17.02
C ILE A 523 30.35 -50.68 -18.40
N SER A 524 30.75 -51.50 -19.37
CA SER A 524 31.11 -51.04 -20.71
C SER A 524 29.91 -50.70 -21.60
N LEU A 525 28.71 -51.18 -21.25
CA LEU A 525 27.45 -50.77 -21.89
C LEU A 525 26.90 -49.45 -21.33
N VAL A 526 27.25 -49.12 -20.08
CA VAL A 526 26.79 -47.92 -19.36
C VAL A 526 27.68 -46.70 -19.63
N ILE A 527 28.98 -46.92 -19.84
CA ILE A 527 29.93 -45.88 -20.30
C ILE A 527 29.65 -45.55 -21.75
#